data_AF-A0AA96N3Z1-F1
#
_entry.id   AF-A0AA96N3Z1-F1
#
_cell.length_a   1.000
_cell.length_b   1.000
_cell.length_c   1.000
_cell.angle_alpha   90.00
_cell.angle_beta   90.00
_cell.angle_gamma   90.00
#
_symmetry.space_group_name_H-M   'P 1'
#
loop_
_entity.id
_entity.type
_entity.pdbx_description
1 polymer ?
#
loop_
_entity_poly.entity_id
_entity_poly.type
_entity_poly.pdbx_seq_one_letter_code
_entity_poly.pdbx_strand_id
1 'polypeptide(L)'
;MARKMPPTRFPDAVAVSYYRIIKRLIDELGKVTLSVFDESIKPEIKNYRNRVDDESYRIDGPLDVIRQAIEVIKGLSLGIFTADAVLNAATNFVNGINVFNKKNMQDQGRVKGIDPTQFEPWLDEFMRTSIAENVSYISTIRDEYFPEIESIVYQGVKNGTSEKEIRDQLVRRTGMSVNRAKFIARDQTGSILGQMTAERHKAMGVEKFRWVTSNDEWVRDSYKGLEGQVFEYANPPAAGLPGTDYNCRCTANPVFDD
;
A
#
# COMPACT_ATOMS: atom_id res chain seq x y z
N MET A 1 -26.60 -20.03 28.70
CA MET A 1 -26.58 -18.97 27.65
C MET A 1 -25.42 -19.31 26.71
N ALA A 2 -25.67 -19.53 25.42
CA ALA A 2 -24.59 -19.83 24.47
C ALA A 2 -23.57 -18.68 24.46
N ARG A 3 -22.26 -19.00 24.54
CA ARG A 3 -21.21 -17.98 24.48
C ARG A 3 -21.25 -17.31 23.10
N LYS A 4 -21.42 -15.99 23.06
CA LYS A 4 -21.41 -15.21 21.81
C LYS A 4 -20.04 -15.31 21.14
N MET A 5 -20.03 -15.62 19.85
CA MET A 5 -18.81 -15.70 19.04
C MET A 5 -18.14 -14.31 18.96
N PRO A 6 -16.84 -14.18 19.31
CA PRO A 6 -16.09 -12.95 19.11
C PRO A 6 -16.02 -12.58 17.62
N PRO A 7 -16.37 -11.35 17.22
CA PRO A 7 -16.34 -10.97 15.82
C PRO A 7 -14.90 -10.72 15.32
N THR A 8 -14.65 -11.01 14.05
CA THR A 8 -13.46 -10.59 13.33
C THR A 8 -13.62 -9.10 12.97
N ARG A 9 -12.63 -8.29 13.32
CA ARG A 9 -12.60 -6.85 12.97
C ARG A 9 -11.42 -6.55 12.05
N PHE A 10 -11.52 -5.50 11.27
CA PHE A 10 -10.41 -5.01 10.47
C PHE A 10 -9.30 -4.43 11.39
N PRO A 11 -8.01 -4.79 11.19
CA PRO A 11 -6.93 -4.34 12.06
C PRO A 11 -6.41 -2.95 11.63
N ASP A 12 -7.22 -1.92 11.86
CA ASP A 12 -6.90 -0.52 11.49
C ASP A 12 -5.54 -0.06 12.03
N ALA A 13 -5.16 -0.46 13.24
CA ALA A 13 -3.88 -0.10 13.84
C ALA A 13 -2.69 -0.62 13.02
N VAL A 14 -2.79 -1.84 12.49
CA VAL A 14 -1.75 -2.44 11.64
C VAL A 14 -1.66 -1.70 10.30
N ALA A 15 -2.81 -1.45 9.66
CA ALA A 15 -2.89 -0.69 8.41
C ALA A 15 -2.30 0.73 8.56
N VAL A 16 -2.66 1.44 9.63
CA VAL A 16 -2.16 2.79 9.91
C VAL A 16 -0.66 2.80 10.18
N SER A 17 -0.15 1.82 10.93
CA SER A 17 1.29 1.69 11.19
C SER A 17 2.06 1.50 9.90
N TYR A 18 1.61 0.57 9.05
CA TYR A 18 2.24 0.27 7.77
C TYR A 18 2.23 1.48 6.81
N TYR A 19 1.07 2.14 6.67
CA TYR A 19 0.94 3.39 5.93
C TYR A 19 1.96 4.45 6.40
N ARG A 20 2.08 4.66 7.72
CA ARG A 20 3.00 5.68 8.28
C ARG A 20 4.46 5.38 7.96
N ILE A 21 4.86 4.10 7.96
CA ILE A 21 6.22 3.71 7.60
C ILE A 21 6.50 4.07 6.13
N ILE A 22 5.63 3.65 5.21
CA ILE A 22 5.80 3.94 3.78
C ILE A 22 5.73 5.45 3.52
N LYS A 23 4.79 6.16 4.17
CA LYS A 23 4.64 7.61 4.03
C LYS A 23 5.94 8.34 4.38
N ARG A 24 6.65 7.93 5.44
CA ARG A 24 7.93 8.55 5.80
C ARG A 24 8.96 8.42 4.69
N LEU A 25 9.07 7.24 4.06
CA LEU A 25 9.97 7.03 2.92
C LEU A 25 9.63 7.98 1.75
N ILE A 26 8.33 8.12 1.46
CA ILE A 26 7.85 9.01 0.39
C ILE A 26 8.06 10.48 0.74
N ASP A 27 7.82 10.88 1.99
CA ASP A 27 8.03 12.26 2.44
C ASP A 27 9.52 12.65 2.30
N GLU A 28 10.44 11.77 2.70
CA GLU A 28 11.88 12.00 2.51
C GLU A 28 12.27 12.06 1.03
N LEU A 29 11.70 11.19 0.19
CA LEU A 29 11.89 11.24 -1.25
C LEU A 29 11.42 12.56 -1.86
N GLY A 30 10.25 13.05 -1.42
CA GLY A 30 9.71 14.34 -1.82
C GLY A 30 10.62 15.51 -1.40
N LYS A 31 11.11 15.49 -0.15
CA LYS A 31 12.06 16.52 0.35
C LYS A 31 13.33 16.57 -0.50
N VAL A 32 13.95 15.42 -0.76
CA VAL A 32 15.16 15.33 -1.59
C VAL A 32 14.87 15.83 -3.01
N THR A 33 13.75 15.41 -3.60
CA THR A 33 13.34 15.85 -4.94
C THR A 33 13.23 17.37 -5.02
N LEU A 34 12.58 17.99 -4.03
CA LEU A 34 12.38 19.43 -4.00
C LEU A 34 13.68 20.19 -3.73
N SER A 35 14.56 19.67 -2.87
CA SER A 35 15.89 20.27 -2.62
C SER A 35 16.72 20.29 -3.89
N VAL A 36 16.83 19.14 -4.57
CA VAL A 36 17.59 19.04 -5.84
C VAL A 36 16.94 19.89 -6.93
N PHE A 37 15.61 19.95 -6.99
CA PHE A 37 14.92 20.83 -7.91
C PHE A 37 15.28 22.31 -7.66
N ASP A 38 15.15 22.77 -6.42
CA ASP A 38 15.37 24.16 -6.05
C ASP A 38 16.85 24.58 -6.23
N GLU A 39 17.79 23.68 -5.96
CA GLU A 39 19.24 23.95 -6.02
C GLU A 39 19.87 23.74 -7.40
N SER A 40 19.47 22.70 -8.14
CA SER A 40 20.16 22.27 -9.37
C SER A 40 19.32 22.44 -10.64
N ILE A 41 18.00 22.24 -10.59
CA ILE A 41 17.15 22.27 -11.79
C ILE A 41 16.63 23.67 -12.07
N LYS A 42 16.17 24.37 -11.03
CA LYS A 42 15.58 25.70 -11.13
C LYS A 42 16.50 26.75 -11.77
N PRO A 43 17.81 26.83 -11.45
CA PRO A 43 18.72 27.74 -12.13
C PRO A 43 18.83 27.43 -13.64
N GLU A 44 18.84 26.15 -14.00
CA GLU A 44 18.97 25.71 -15.39
C GLU A 44 17.73 25.97 -16.22
N ILE A 45 16.53 25.99 -15.63
CA ILE A 45 15.32 26.45 -16.31
C ILE A 45 15.49 27.90 -16.81
N LYS A 46 16.12 28.78 -16.01
CA LYS A 46 16.40 30.17 -16.42
C LYS A 46 17.45 30.22 -17.52
N ASN A 47 18.54 29.47 -17.35
CA ASN A 47 19.62 29.40 -18.35
C ASN A 47 19.10 28.89 -19.69
N TYR A 48 18.23 27.88 -19.67
CA TYR A 48 17.60 27.32 -20.86
C TYR A 48 16.79 28.38 -21.61
N ARG A 49 15.93 29.12 -20.90
CA ARG A 49 15.12 30.19 -21.50
C ARG A 49 15.97 31.29 -22.14
N ASN A 50 16.96 31.79 -21.41
CA ASN A 50 17.83 32.87 -21.90
C ASN A 50 18.65 32.47 -23.14
N ARG A 51 18.95 31.19 -23.33
CA ARG A 51 19.71 30.68 -24.48
C ARG A 51 18.85 30.37 -25.70
N VAL A 52 17.57 30.08 -25.53
CA VAL A 52 16.64 29.91 -26.66
C VAL A 52 16.43 31.24 -27.39
N ASP A 53 16.58 32.36 -26.69
CA ASP A 53 16.44 33.71 -27.24
C ASP A 53 17.69 34.19 -28.02
N ASP A 54 18.81 33.46 -27.98
CA ASP A 54 20.09 33.81 -28.61
C ASP A 54 20.39 32.75 -29.71
N GLU A 55 20.54 33.14 -30.98
CA GLU A 55 20.53 32.27 -32.19
C GLU A 55 21.64 31.17 -32.25
N SER A 56 22.39 30.94 -31.16
CA SER A 56 23.39 29.87 -31.05
C SER A 56 22.78 28.55 -30.53
N TYR A 57 22.59 27.61 -31.45
CA TYR A 57 22.06 26.26 -31.23
C TYR A 57 23.00 25.36 -30.39
N ARG A 58 23.17 25.62 -29.09
CA ARG A 58 23.77 24.67 -28.13
C ARG A 58 22.88 24.51 -26.89
N ILE A 59 21.77 23.79 -27.11
CA ILE A 59 20.70 23.54 -26.15
C ILE A 59 21.06 22.41 -25.15
N ASP A 60 22.10 21.61 -25.43
CA ASP A 60 22.41 20.39 -24.66
C ASP A 60 22.89 20.66 -23.22
N GLY A 61 23.61 21.77 -22.97
CA GLY A 61 24.23 22.04 -21.67
C GLY A 61 23.26 22.04 -20.47
N PRO A 62 22.20 22.87 -20.47
CA PRO A 62 21.22 22.89 -19.37
C PRO A 62 20.43 21.59 -19.22
N LEU A 63 20.11 20.91 -20.33
CA LEU A 63 19.37 19.65 -20.28
C LEU A 63 20.20 18.51 -19.68
N ASP A 64 21.52 18.49 -19.93
CA ASP A 64 22.42 17.52 -19.33
C ASP A 64 22.56 17.72 -17.82
N VAL A 65 22.59 18.97 -17.33
CA VAL A 65 22.59 19.26 -15.89
C VAL A 65 21.29 18.80 -15.24
N ILE A 66 20.14 19.04 -15.89
CA ILE A 66 18.84 18.56 -15.41
C ILE A 66 18.80 17.03 -15.35
N ARG A 67 19.31 16.34 -16.39
CA ARG A 67 19.44 14.89 -16.40
C ARG A 67 20.29 14.40 -15.22
N GLN A 68 21.46 15.01 -15.00
CA GLN A 68 22.34 14.66 -13.90
C GLN A 68 21.68 14.89 -12.53
N ALA A 69 20.91 15.96 -12.38
CA ALA A 69 20.15 16.24 -11.15
C ALA A 69 19.09 15.16 -10.88
N ILE A 70 18.40 14.66 -11.92
CA ILE A 70 17.45 13.55 -11.80
C ILE A 70 18.17 12.26 -11.37
N GLU A 71 19.35 11.97 -11.93
CA GLU A 71 20.16 10.82 -11.50
C GLU A 71 20.64 10.94 -10.05
N VAL A 72 20.93 12.15 -9.57
CA VAL A 72 21.21 12.41 -8.14
C VAL A 72 20.00 12.07 -7.27
N ILE A 73 18.78 12.48 -7.67
CA ILE A 73 17.54 12.13 -6.96
C ILE A 73 17.35 10.60 -6.90
N LYS A 74 17.57 9.90 -8.03
CA LYS A 74 17.51 8.43 -8.09
C LYS A 74 18.53 7.80 -7.15
N GLY A 75 19.78 8.26 -7.15
CA GLY A 75 20.82 7.77 -6.26
C GLY A 75 20.50 7.96 -4.77
N LEU A 76 20.04 9.15 -4.39
CA LEU A 76 19.63 9.45 -3.00
C LEU A 76 18.43 8.60 -2.57
N SER A 77 17.51 8.29 -3.49
CA SER A 77 16.37 7.44 -3.19
C SER A 77 16.74 6.02 -2.77
N LEU A 78 17.89 5.49 -3.23
CA LEU A 78 18.36 4.16 -2.85
C LEU A 78 18.73 4.11 -1.37
N GLY A 79 19.22 5.22 -0.82
CA GLY A 79 19.48 5.38 0.63
C GLY A 79 18.20 5.55 1.46
N ILE A 80 17.08 5.94 0.85
CA ILE A 80 15.78 6.07 1.50
C ILE A 80 15.04 4.72 1.45
N PHE A 81 14.94 4.13 0.26
CA PHE A 81 14.30 2.84 -0.01
C PHE A 81 15.34 1.71 -0.02
N THR A 82 16.07 1.59 1.08
CA THR A 82 17.02 0.49 1.26
C THR A 82 16.28 -0.85 1.30
N ALA A 83 16.95 -1.93 0.87
CA ALA A 83 16.38 -3.27 0.92
C ALA A 83 15.89 -3.62 2.34
N ASP A 84 16.67 -3.27 3.37
CA ASP A 84 16.32 -3.50 4.77
C ASP A 84 15.11 -2.69 5.22
N ALA A 85 15.02 -1.39 4.87
CA ALA A 85 13.87 -0.57 5.25
C ALA A 85 12.57 -1.11 4.66
N VAL A 86 12.60 -1.51 3.38
CA VAL A 86 11.45 -2.08 2.67
C VAL A 86 11.08 -3.45 3.23
N LEU A 87 12.06 -4.34 3.41
CA LEU A 87 11.85 -5.68 3.97
C LEU A 87 11.31 -5.62 5.40
N ASN A 88 11.87 -4.76 6.25
CA ASN A 88 11.40 -4.59 7.63
C ASN A 88 9.97 -4.03 7.67
N ALA A 89 9.63 -3.09 6.80
CA ALA A 89 8.28 -2.55 6.71
C ALA A 89 7.26 -3.65 6.36
N ALA A 90 7.53 -4.45 5.33
CA ALA A 90 6.69 -5.56 4.91
C ALA A 90 6.61 -6.66 5.98
N THR A 91 7.75 -7.04 6.57
CA THR A 91 7.83 -8.09 7.59
C THR A 91 7.03 -7.73 8.84
N ASN A 92 7.22 -6.52 9.38
CA ASN A 92 6.48 -6.04 10.56
C ASN A 92 4.98 -5.94 10.27
N PHE A 93 4.61 -5.55 9.06
CA PHE A 93 3.22 -5.47 8.62
C PHE A 93 2.53 -6.84 8.61
N VAL A 94 3.09 -7.80 7.86
CA VAL A 94 2.50 -9.15 7.74
C VAL A 94 2.49 -9.87 9.09
N ASN A 95 3.56 -9.74 9.89
CA ASN A 95 3.59 -10.25 11.27
C ASN A 95 2.51 -9.62 12.16
N GLY A 96 2.27 -8.31 12.01
CA GLY A 96 1.21 -7.62 12.73
C GLY A 96 -0.18 -8.18 12.43
N ILE A 97 -0.46 -8.49 11.15
CA ILE A 97 -1.72 -9.14 10.74
C ILE A 97 -1.79 -10.56 11.32
N ASN A 98 -0.70 -11.33 11.22
CA ASN A 98 -0.65 -12.69 11.75
C ASN A 98 -0.98 -12.74 13.25
N VAL A 99 -0.31 -11.89 14.06
CA VAL A 99 -0.53 -11.81 15.51
C VAL A 99 -1.96 -11.41 15.83
N PHE A 100 -2.50 -10.40 15.12
CA PHE A 100 -3.88 -9.97 15.29
C PHE A 100 -4.87 -11.09 14.98
N ASN A 101 -4.72 -11.72 13.81
CA ASN A 101 -5.62 -12.76 13.36
C ASN A 101 -5.51 -14.01 14.23
N LYS A 102 -4.30 -14.40 14.67
CA LYS A 102 -4.06 -15.52 15.58
C LYS A 102 -4.85 -15.35 16.87
N LYS A 103 -4.74 -14.17 17.49
CA LYS A 103 -5.49 -13.85 18.71
C LYS A 103 -7.01 -13.93 18.48
N ASN A 104 -7.49 -13.41 17.36
CA ASN A 104 -8.91 -13.45 17.02
C ASN A 104 -9.43 -14.87 16.81
N MET A 105 -8.66 -15.72 16.12
CA MET A 105 -9.02 -17.12 15.87
C MET A 105 -8.97 -17.96 17.15
N GLN A 106 -8.01 -17.70 18.05
CA GLN A 106 -7.99 -18.33 19.38
C GLN A 106 -9.22 -17.95 20.22
N ASP A 107 -9.65 -16.68 20.16
CA ASP A 107 -10.85 -16.23 20.87
C ASP A 107 -12.12 -16.88 20.33
N GLN A 108 -12.22 -17.04 19.00
CA GLN A 108 -13.31 -17.74 18.33
C GLN A 108 -13.30 -19.24 18.66
N GLY A 109 -12.16 -19.91 18.50
CA GLY A 109 -11.99 -21.33 18.77
C GLY A 109 -12.27 -21.71 20.22
N ARG A 110 -11.94 -20.85 21.20
CA ARG A 110 -12.26 -21.07 22.62
C ARG A 110 -13.76 -21.27 22.90
N VAL A 111 -14.64 -20.77 22.03
CA VAL A 111 -16.09 -20.99 22.16
C VAL A 111 -16.46 -22.45 21.89
N LYS A 112 -15.74 -23.12 20.99
CA LYS A 112 -15.94 -24.54 20.60
C LYS A 112 -14.88 -25.49 21.19
N GLY A 113 -13.91 -24.97 21.97
CA GLY A 113 -12.83 -25.77 22.55
C GLY A 113 -11.76 -26.20 21.55
N ILE A 114 -11.60 -25.47 20.45
CA ILE A 114 -10.66 -25.75 19.36
C ILE A 114 -9.63 -24.61 19.32
N ASP A 115 -8.37 -24.90 19.01
CA ASP A 115 -7.37 -23.88 18.69
C ASP A 115 -6.77 -24.16 17.29
N PRO A 116 -7.16 -23.40 16.25
CA PRO A 116 -6.67 -23.63 14.88
C PRO A 116 -5.22 -23.18 14.67
N THR A 117 -4.56 -22.63 15.68
CA THR A 117 -3.25 -21.99 15.57
C THR A 117 -2.12 -22.82 16.19
N GLN A 118 -2.42 -24.08 16.55
CA GLN A 118 -1.44 -25.03 17.09
C GLN A 118 -0.57 -25.64 16.01
N PHE A 119 -1.13 -25.90 14.83
CA PHE A 119 -0.43 -26.50 13.69
C PHE A 119 -0.86 -25.85 12.39
N GLU A 120 0.02 -25.02 11.81
CA GLU A 120 -0.26 -24.21 10.62
C GLU A 120 0.82 -24.44 9.54
N PRO A 121 0.85 -25.61 8.88
CA PRO A 121 1.90 -25.94 7.92
C PRO A 121 1.93 -25.02 6.69
N TRP A 122 0.80 -24.36 6.39
CA TRP A 122 0.65 -23.38 5.32
C TRP A 122 1.23 -22.00 5.65
N LEU A 123 1.44 -21.70 6.94
CA LEU A 123 1.67 -20.33 7.40
C LEU A 123 3.03 -19.79 6.94
N ASP A 124 4.10 -20.58 6.99
CA ASP A 124 5.43 -20.10 6.62
C ASP A 124 5.48 -19.60 5.17
N GLU A 125 5.01 -20.42 4.23
CA GLU A 125 5.01 -20.06 2.82
C GLU A 125 4.07 -18.88 2.52
N PHE A 126 2.90 -18.84 3.17
CA PHE A 126 1.97 -17.71 3.08
C PHE A 126 2.61 -16.40 3.56
N MET A 127 3.30 -16.44 4.69
CA MET A 127 4.01 -15.28 5.26
C MET A 127 5.12 -14.81 4.33
N ARG A 128 5.95 -15.73 3.82
CA ARG A 128 7.06 -15.42 2.90
C ARG A 128 6.55 -14.77 1.60
N THR A 129 5.50 -15.34 1.01
CA THR A 129 4.88 -14.80 -0.22
C THR A 129 4.26 -13.42 0.03
N SER A 130 3.48 -13.27 1.10
CA SER A 130 2.87 -11.99 1.48
C SER A 130 3.91 -10.90 1.71
N ILE A 131 5.04 -11.24 2.36
CA ILE A 131 6.15 -10.30 2.57
C ILE A 131 6.78 -9.91 1.23
N ALA A 132 7.07 -10.87 0.35
CA ALA A 132 7.65 -10.61 -0.96
C ALA A 132 6.76 -9.72 -1.83
N GLU A 133 5.45 -9.96 -1.85
CA GLU A 133 4.46 -9.13 -2.54
C GLU A 133 4.46 -7.69 -1.99
N ASN A 134 4.50 -7.52 -0.67
CA ASN A 134 4.50 -6.21 -0.04
C ASN A 134 5.84 -5.45 -0.24
N VAL A 135 6.97 -6.17 -0.32
CA VAL A 135 8.25 -5.59 -0.77
C VAL A 135 8.13 -5.05 -2.21
N SER A 136 7.50 -5.82 -3.10
CA SER A 136 7.24 -5.41 -4.48
C SER A 136 6.36 -4.15 -4.53
N TYR A 137 5.22 -4.12 -3.82
CA TYR A 137 4.34 -2.95 -3.79
C TYR A 137 5.05 -1.67 -3.34
N ILE A 138 5.86 -1.73 -2.28
CA ILE A 138 6.63 -0.56 -1.81
C ILE A 138 7.65 -0.14 -2.86
N SER A 139 8.36 -1.09 -3.46
CA SER A 139 9.38 -0.82 -4.48
C SER A 139 8.77 -0.12 -5.70
N THR A 140 7.60 -0.57 -6.14
CA THR A 140 6.89 0.03 -7.28
C THR A 140 6.45 1.48 -7.02
N ILE A 141 6.26 1.90 -5.76
CA ILE A 141 6.00 3.33 -5.46
C ILE A 141 7.20 4.19 -5.86
N ARG A 142 8.41 3.74 -5.52
CA ARG A 142 9.66 4.42 -5.89
C ARG A 142 9.87 4.33 -7.40
N ASP A 143 9.69 3.15 -7.99
CA ASP A 143 10.05 2.93 -9.40
C ASP A 143 9.13 3.71 -10.36
N GLU A 144 7.85 3.87 -10.02
CA GLU A 144 6.91 4.74 -10.76
C GLU A 144 7.07 6.24 -10.44
N TYR A 145 7.86 6.61 -9.44
CA TYR A 145 8.03 8.02 -9.07
C TYR A 145 8.94 8.75 -10.07
N PHE A 146 10.06 8.15 -10.45
CA PHE A 146 11.08 8.85 -11.25
C PHE A 146 10.66 9.22 -12.67
N PRO A 147 10.02 8.32 -13.46
CA PRO A 147 9.60 8.67 -14.82
C PRO A 147 8.66 9.88 -14.85
N GLU A 148 7.89 10.06 -13.78
CA GLU A 148 6.88 11.12 -13.66
C GLU A 148 7.51 12.45 -13.28
N ILE A 149 8.47 12.45 -12.36
CA ILE A 149 9.28 13.63 -12.04
C ILE A 149 10.08 14.07 -13.25
N GLU A 150 10.69 13.11 -13.96
CA GLU A 150 11.43 13.35 -15.19
C GLU A 150 10.53 14.01 -16.26
N SER A 151 9.33 13.46 -16.47
CA SER A 151 8.32 14.03 -17.37
C SER A 151 7.92 15.45 -16.97
N ILE A 152 7.59 15.69 -15.69
CA ILE A 152 7.21 17.01 -15.16
C ILE A 152 8.29 18.05 -15.45
N VAL A 153 9.56 17.72 -15.16
CA VAL A 153 10.67 18.66 -15.34
C VAL A 153 10.95 18.91 -16.82
N TYR A 154 11.10 17.87 -17.65
CA TYR A 154 11.44 18.06 -19.06
C TYR A 154 10.33 18.74 -19.85
N GLN A 155 9.07 18.35 -19.64
CA GLN A 155 7.95 19.03 -20.29
C GLN A 155 7.82 20.46 -19.78
N GLY A 156 8.05 20.69 -18.49
CA GLY A 156 8.04 22.02 -17.92
C GLY A 156 9.08 22.96 -18.54
N VAL A 157 10.32 22.47 -18.71
CA VAL A 157 11.40 23.21 -19.38
C VAL A 157 11.05 23.49 -20.84
N LYS A 158 10.67 22.45 -21.59
CA LYS A 158 10.39 22.53 -23.02
C LYS A 158 9.21 23.47 -23.34
N ASN A 159 8.18 23.46 -22.50
CA ASN A 159 6.96 24.24 -22.72
C ASN A 159 7.01 25.65 -22.10
N GLY A 160 8.13 26.04 -21.46
CA GLY A 160 8.24 27.33 -20.81
C GLY A 160 7.37 27.47 -19.54
N THR A 161 6.97 26.35 -18.92
CA THR A 161 6.20 26.33 -17.67
C THR A 161 6.99 26.99 -16.55
N SER A 162 6.32 27.80 -15.72
CA SER A 162 6.98 28.55 -14.64
C SER A 162 7.63 27.63 -13.60
N GLU A 163 8.75 28.06 -13.01
CA GLU A 163 9.46 27.31 -11.96
C GLU A 163 8.54 26.93 -10.79
N LYS A 164 7.66 27.86 -10.39
CA LYS A 164 6.68 27.65 -9.33
C LYS A 164 5.71 26.53 -9.70
N GLU A 165 5.20 26.54 -10.92
CA GLU A 165 4.23 25.55 -11.37
C GLU A 165 4.84 24.16 -11.51
N ILE A 166 6.07 24.05 -12.02
CA ILE A 166 6.81 22.78 -12.05
C ILE A 166 6.98 22.25 -10.63
N ARG A 167 7.42 23.10 -9.70
CA ARG A 167 7.56 22.74 -8.28
C ARG A 167 6.25 22.26 -7.67
N ASP A 168 5.14 22.94 -7.94
CA ASP A 168 3.80 22.55 -7.47
C ASP A 168 3.36 21.20 -8.06
N GLN A 169 3.71 20.90 -9.32
CA GLN A 169 3.48 19.58 -9.93
C GLN A 169 4.28 18.47 -9.23
N LEU A 170 5.55 18.73 -8.87
CA LEU A 170 6.38 17.79 -8.11
C LEU A 170 5.76 17.49 -6.73
N VAL A 171 5.33 18.53 -6.00
CA VAL A 171 4.62 18.37 -4.71
C VAL A 171 3.36 17.51 -4.88
N ARG A 172 2.55 17.79 -5.90
CA ARG A 172 1.36 16.99 -6.20
C ARG A 172 1.71 15.54 -6.50
N ARG A 173 2.77 15.27 -7.27
CA ARG A 173 3.22 13.92 -7.59
C ARG A 173 3.64 13.15 -6.33
N THR A 174 4.40 13.76 -5.42
CA THR A 174 4.70 13.16 -4.11
C THR A 174 3.42 12.85 -3.33
N GLY A 175 2.45 13.76 -3.34
CA GLY A 175 1.14 13.55 -2.72
C GLY A 175 0.36 12.35 -3.29
N MET A 176 0.46 12.10 -4.60
CA MET A 176 -0.13 10.91 -5.22
C MET A 176 0.53 9.62 -4.72
N SER A 177 1.86 9.59 -4.58
CA SER A 177 2.57 8.45 -3.99
C SER A 177 2.12 8.19 -2.54
N VAL A 178 1.88 9.25 -1.74
CA VAL A 178 1.33 9.11 -0.38
C VAL A 178 -0.08 8.49 -0.40
N ASN A 179 -0.93 8.88 -1.35
CA ASN A 179 -2.25 8.27 -1.51
C ASN A 179 -2.16 6.79 -1.91
N ARG A 180 -1.22 6.44 -2.79
CA ARG A 180 -0.94 5.05 -3.17
C ARG A 180 -0.48 4.22 -1.97
N ALA A 181 0.39 4.75 -1.12
CA ALA A 181 0.79 4.07 0.12
C ALA A 181 -0.40 3.81 1.07
N LYS A 182 -1.33 4.76 1.17
CA LYS A 182 -2.55 4.60 1.98
C LYS A 182 -3.47 3.51 1.41
N PHE A 183 -3.59 3.46 0.08
CA PHE A 183 -4.33 2.43 -0.63
C PHE A 183 -3.72 1.05 -0.39
N ILE A 184 -2.42 0.87 -0.67
CA ILE A 184 -1.68 -0.39 -0.47
C ILE A 184 -1.86 -0.88 0.97
N ALA A 185 -1.67 0.00 1.95
CA ALA A 185 -1.75 -0.42 3.35
C ALA A 185 -3.12 -0.98 3.73
N ARG A 186 -4.22 -0.42 3.22
CA ARG A 186 -5.58 -0.92 3.50
C ARG A 186 -5.91 -2.16 2.71
N ASP A 187 -5.61 -2.13 1.42
CA ASP A 187 -5.83 -3.20 0.47
C ASP A 187 -5.18 -4.51 0.95
N GLN A 188 -3.87 -4.44 1.23
CA GLN A 188 -3.10 -5.59 1.68
C GLN A 188 -3.52 -6.05 3.07
N THR A 189 -3.97 -5.14 3.94
CA THR A 189 -4.51 -5.52 5.25
C THR A 189 -5.77 -6.37 5.11
N GLY A 190 -6.71 -5.95 4.25
CA GLY A 190 -7.95 -6.68 4.00
C GLY A 190 -7.69 -8.04 3.36
N SER A 191 -6.86 -8.06 2.32
CA SER A 191 -6.59 -9.28 1.55
C SER A 191 -5.92 -10.36 2.41
N ILE A 192 -4.83 -10.02 3.09
CA ILE A 192 -4.09 -10.96 3.94
C ILE A 192 -4.97 -11.44 5.11
N LEU A 193 -5.71 -10.53 5.76
CA LEU A 193 -6.62 -10.90 6.85
C LEU A 193 -7.71 -11.87 6.37
N GLY A 194 -8.34 -11.60 5.22
CA GLY A 194 -9.40 -12.42 4.66
C GLY A 194 -8.92 -13.84 4.34
N GLN A 195 -7.77 -13.96 3.70
CA GLN A 195 -7.14 -15.24 3.36
C GLN A 195 -6.75 -16.03 4.62
N MET A 196 -6.06 -15.40 5.59
CA MET A 196 -5.71 -16.05 6.86
C MET A 196 -6.93 -16.50 7.66
N THR A 197 -7.98 -15.67 7.68
CA THR A 197 -9.24 -15.99 8.37
C THR A 197 -9.89 -17.22 7.73
N ALA A 198 -9.93 -17.29 6.40
CA ALA A 198 -10.48 -18.44 5.69
C ALA A 198 -9.72 -19.73 6.00
N GLU A 199 -8.38 -19.71 5.94
CA GLU A 199 -7.57 -20.91 6.24
C GLU A 199 -7.72 -21.37 7.70
N ARG A 200 -7.73 -20.43 8.65
CA ARG A 200 -7.93 -20.78 10.07
C ARG A 200 -9.37 -21.19 10.39
N HIS A 201 -10.36 -20.64 9.71
CA HIS A 201 -11.76 -21.09 9.82
C HIS A 201 -11.92 -22.52 9.32
N LYS A 202 -11.37 -22.85 8.14
CA LYS A 202 -11.33 -24.23 7.63
C LYS A 202 -10.65 -25.18 8.62
N ALA A 203 -9.53 -24.77 9.22
CA ALA A 203 -8.83 -25.56 10.25
C ALA A 203 -9.66 -25.76 11.54
N MET A 204 -10.65 -24.91 11.81
CA MET A 204 -11.64 -25.09 12.89
C MET A 204 -12.85 -25.96 12.48
N GLY A 205 -12.91 -26.45 11.23
CA GLY A 205 -14.08 -27.14 10.70
C GLY A 205 -15.25 -26.20 10.38
N VAL A 206 -14.98 -24.91 10.16
CA VAL A 206 -16.00 -23.92 9.77
C VAL A 206 -16.12 -23.91 8.25
N GLU A 207 -17.28 -24.32 7.74
CA GLU A 207 -17.56 -24.31 6.29
C GLU A 207 -18.18 -22.99 5.82
N LYS A 208 -18.90 -22.31 6.73
CA LYS A 208 -19.69 -21.11 6.42
C LYS A 208 -19.23 -19.89 7.21
N PHE A 209 -19.33 -18.73 6.58
CA PHE A 209 -19.08 -17.46 7.23
C PHE A 209 -20.23 -16.49 7.01
N ARG A 210 -20.45 -15.63 8.00
CA ARG A 210 -21.30 -14.46 7.88
C ARG A 210 -20.44 -13.28 7.42
N TRP A 211 -20.85 -12.64 6.34
CA TRP A 211 -20.20 -11.43 5.84
C TRP A 211 -20.47 -10.24 6.76
N VAL A 212 -19.42 -9.51 7.12
CA VAL A 212 -19.51 -8.30 7.93
C VAL A 212 -18.78 -7.16 7.22
N THR A 213 -19.51 -6.12 6.87
CA THR A 213 -18.98 -4.89 6.30
C THR A 213 -18.46 -3.97 7.40
N SER A 214 -17.71 -2.95 6.99
CA SER A 214 -17.27 -1.89 7.92
C SER A 214 -18.41 -0.99 8.41
N ASN A 215 -19.61 -1.11 7.81
CA ASN A 215 -20.79 -0.32 8.16
C ASN A 215 -20.57 1.20 8.12
N ASP A 216 -19.80 1.70 7.14
CA ASP A 216 -19.58 3.14 6.91
C ASP A 216 -19.89 3.56 5.47
N GLU A 217 -19.80 4.86 5.19
CA GLU A 217 -20.18 5.43 3.88
C GLU A 217 -19.31 4.93 2.72
N TRP A 218 -18.16 4.32 2.99
CA TRP A 218 -17.22 3.83 1.98
C TRP A 218 -17.50 2.38 1.55
N VAL A 219 -18.45 1.71 2.19
CA VAL A 219 -18.90 0.38 1.77
C VAL A 219 -19.62 0.49 0.43
N ARG A 220 -19.16 -0.29 -0.56
CA ARG A 220 -19.78 -0.39 -1.89
C ARG A 220 -21.25 -0.80 -1.75
N ASP A 221 -22.14 -0.25 -2.57
CA ASP A 221 -23.57 -0.57 -2.51
C ASP A 221 -23.84 -2.06 -2.73
N SER A 222 -23.09 -2.70 -3.64
CA SER A 222 -23.15 -4.15 -3.84
C SER A 222 -22.76 -4.94 -2.58
N TYR A 223 -21.94 -4.38 -1.69
CA TYR A 223 -21.42 -5.07 -0.50
C TYR A 223 -22.30 -4.81 0.72
N LYS A 224 -23.06 -3.70 0.74
CA LYS A 224 -24.11 -3.47 1.73
C LYS A 224 -25.17 -4.59 1.68
N GLY A 225 -25.49 -5.07 0.48
CA GLY A 225 -26.39 -6.21 0.30
C GLY A 225 -25.86 -7.52 0.88
N LEU A 226 -24.54 -7.66 1.07
CA LEU A 226 -23.92 -8.86 1.65
C LEU A 226 -23.92 -8.83 3.19
N GLU A 227 -24.13 -7.67 3.82
CA GLU A 227 -24.11 -7.54 5.29
C GLU A 227 -25.00 -8.58 5.98
N GLY A 228 -24.40 -9.38 6.85
CA GLY A 228 -25.12 -10.39 7.63
C GLY A 228 -25.53 -11.64 6.86
N GLN A 229 -25.36 -11.68 5.54
CA GLN A 229 -25.61 -12.88 4.74
C GLN A 229 -24.56 -13.96 5.03
N VAL A 230 -24.96 -15.22 4.89
CA VAL A 230 -24.11 -16.38 5.15
C VAL A 230 -23.73 -17.02 3.83
N PHE A 231 -22.43 -17.28 3.66
CA PHE A 231 -21.85 -17.90 2.48
C PHE A 231 -20.96 -19.07 2.89
N GLU A 232 -20.74 -19.99 1.97
CA GLU A 232 -19.78 -21.07 2.14
C GLU A 232 -18.40 -20.62 1.65
N TYR A 233 -17.34 -21.03 2.34
CA TYR A 233 -15.98 -20.80 1.87
C TYR A 233 -15.69 -21.48 0.52
N ALA A 234 -16.36 -22.61 0.25
CA ALA A 234 -16.26 -23.33 -1.01
C ALA A 234 -17.04 -22.66 -2.16
N ASN A 235 -18.03 -21.82 -1.85
CA ASN A 235 -18.86 -21.12 -2.82
C ASN A 235 -19.09 -19.66 -2.36
N PRO A 236 -18.04 -18.82 -2.38
CA PRO A 236 -18.16 -17.44 -1.97
C PRO A 236 -19.02 -16.64 -2.95
N PRO A 237 -19.55 -15.47 -2.55
CA PRO A 237 -20.24 -14.57 -3.47
C PRO A 237 -19.28 -14.07 -4.56
N ALA A 238 -19.80 -13.42 -5.60
CA ALA A 238 -19.00 -12.86 -6.69
C ALA A 238 -17.90 -11.88 -6.22
N ALA A 239 -18.07 -11.27 -5.03
CA ALA A 239 -17.07 -10.43 -4.38
C ALA A 239 -15.84 -11.19 -3.84
N GLY A 240 -15.85 -12.53 -3.88
CA GLY A 240 -14.83 -13.38 -3.30
C GLY A 240 -14.92 -13.44 -1.77
N LEU A 241 -13.76 -13.51 -1.11
CA LEU A 241 -13.70 -13.51 0.35
C LEU A 241 -13.80 -12.08 0.89
N PRO A 242 -14.36 -11.88 2.09
CA PRO A 242 -14.32 -10.57 2.74
C PRO A 242 -12.88 -10.05 2.85
N GLY A 243 -12.66 -8.83 2.36
CA GLY A 243 -11.36 -8.16 2.39
C GLY A 243 -10.46 -8.36 1.17
N THR A 244 -10.73 -9.33 0.28
CA THR A 244 -9.83 -9.62 -0.87
C THR A 244 -10.05 -8.74 -2.09
N ASP A 245 -11.20 -8.07 -2.19
CA ASP A 245 -11.41 -7.05 -3.21
C ASP A 245 -10.72 -5.72 -2.84
N TYR A 246 -10.41 -4.89 -3.85
CA TYR A 246 -9.54 -3.74 -3.69
C TYR A 246 -9.99 -2.81 -2.55
N ASN A 247 -9.07 -2.40 -1.67
CA ASN A 247 -9.34 -1.46 -0.56
C ASN A 247 -10.56 -1.86 0.33
N CYS A 248 -10.92 -3.14 0.37
CA CYS A 248 -12.05 -3.65 1.14
C CYS A 248 -11.67 -3.85 2.61
N ARG A 249 -12.57 -3.49 3.52
CA ARG A 249 -12.42 -3.67 4.97
C ARG A 249 -13.46 -4.62 5.58
N CYS A 250 -14.15 -5.39 4.73
CA CYS A 250 -15.11 -6.41 5.18
C CYS A 250 -14.36 -7.59 5.82
N THR A 251 -15.03 -8.29 6.74
CA THR A 251 -14.50 -9.43 7.47
C THR A 251 -15.48 -10.61 7.47
N ALA A 252 -14.98 -11.78 7.86
CA ALA A 252 -15.74 -13.02 7.98
C ALA A 252 -15.90 -13.40 9.46
N ASN A 253 -17.15 -13.63 9.90
CA ASN A 253 -17.43 -14.25 11.19
C ASN A 253 -17.82 -15.71 10.99
N PRO A 254 -17.28 -16.66 11.79
CA PRO A 254 -17.55 -18.07 11.58
C PRO A 254 -19.02 -18.40 11.91
N VAL A 255 -19.64 -19.23 11.08
CA VAL A 255 -20.95 -19.85 11.33
C VAL A 255 -20.69 -21.34 11.50
N PHE A 256 -20.87 -21.82 12.73
CA PHE A 256 -20.80 -23.25 13.03
C PHE A 256 -22.17 -23.86 12.76
N ASP A 257 -22.21 -25.04 12.14
CA ASP A 257 -23.40 -25.86 12.14
C ASP A 257 -23.66 -26.33 13.60
N ASP A 258 -24.94 -26.36 13.99
CA ASP A 258 -25.40 -26.73 15.34
C ASP A 258 -25.37 -28.26 15.57
#